data_AF-A0A3D2XEY0-F1
#
_entry.id   AF-A0A3D2XEY0-F1
#
_cell.length_a   1.000
_cell.length_b   1.000
_cell.length_c   1.000
_cell.angle_alpha   90.00
_cell.angle_beta   90.00
_cell.angle_gamma   90.00
#
_symmetry.space_group_name_H-M   'P 1'
#
loop_
_entity.id
_entity.type
_entity.pdbx_description
1 polymer ?
#
loop_
_entity_poly.entity_id
_entity_poly.type
_entity_poly.pdbx_seq_one_letter_code
_entity_poly.pdbx_strand_id
1 'polypeptide(L)'
;MIPAIFMRKKFFAMPNEQRKCLTCERIIHGRVDKKFCNDYCRSAFNNKKHLSDRGLIRRVNYLLLKNRYILEYFLKGSHPTATIMRKALSAKGFQFDFFTHTYHTADGKQYFCCYDHAYIELFNEELLITRIAARAESLFIPYNEFEQV
;
A
#
# COMPACT_ATOMS: atom_id res chain seq x y z
N MET A 1 82.93 -5.37 -2.92
CA MET A 1 82.11 -5.61 -4.12
C MET A 1 81.35 -6.93 -3.94
N ILE A 2 80.03 -6.88 -3.75
CA ILE A 2 78.97 -7.85 -4.13
C ILE A 2 77.65 -7.09 -3.87
N PRO A 3 76.79 -6.82 -4.88
CA PRO A 3 75.58 -6.02 -4.69
C PRO A 3 74.44 -6.86 -4.10
N ALA A 4 73.69 -6.28 -3.17
CA ALA A 4 72.47 -6.86 -2.62
C ALA A 4 71.39 -6.92 -3.71
N ILE A 5 71.07 -8.14 -4.16
CA ILE A 5 70.00 -8.42 -5.11
C ILE A 5 68.66 -8.18 -4.39
N PHE A 6 68.06 -7.02 -4.66
CA PHE A 6 66.71 -6.66 -4.24
C PHE A 6 65.70 -7.55 -5.00
N MET A 7 65.40 -8.72 -4.43
CA MET A 7 64.30 -9.59 -4.87
C MET A 7 62.97 -8.84 -4.69
N ARG A 8 62.51 -8.18 -5.75
CA ARG A 8 61.17 -7.57 -5.83
C ARG A 8 60.14 -8.66 -5.54
N LYS A 9 59.46 -8.57 -4.39
CA LYS A 9 58.23 -9.32 -4.14
C LYS A 9 57.25 -8.96 -5.25
N LYS A 10 57.00 -9.90 -6.16
CA LYS A 10 55.89 -9.83 -7.11
C LYS A 10 54.61 -9.81 -6.28
N PHE A 11 53.97 -8.66 -6.18
CA PHE A 11 52.59 -8.56 -5.74
C PHE A 11 51.73 -9.27 -6.79
N PHE A 12 51.38 -10.53 -6.54
CA PHE A 12 50.31 -11.20 -7.27
C PHE A 12 49.00 -10.52 -6.89
N ALA A 13 48.47 -9.67 -7.78
CA ALA A 13 47.11 -9.19 -7.66
C ALA A 13 46.17 -10.40 -7.86
N MET A 14 45.44 -10.76 -6.82
CA MET A 14 44.31 -11.69 -6.91
C MET A 14 43.30 -11.13 -7.93
N PRO A 15 42.63 -11.98 -8.75
CA PRO A 15 41.65 -11.48 -9.70
C PRO A 15 40.54 -10.79 -8.91
N ASN A 16 40.35 -9.51 -9.20
CA ASN A 16 39.26 -8.69 -8.67
C ASN A 16 37.95 -9.41 -9.04
N GLU A 17 37.26 -10.02 -8.07
CA GLU A 17 35.95 -10.61 -8.29
C GLU A 17 35.11 -9.57 -9.02
N GLN A 18 34.70 -9.89 -10.25
CA GLN A 18 34.01 -8.94 -11.09
C GLN A 18 32.71 -8.54 -10.39
N ARG A 19 32.68 -7.31 -9.86
CA ARG A 19 31.55 -6.79 -9.10
C ARG A 19 30.32 -6.74 -10.01
N LYS A 20 29.26 -7.44 -9.62
CA LYS A 20 28.01 -7.52 -10.38
C LYS A 20 26.96 -6.58 -9.83
N CYS A 21 26.10 -6.10 -10.73
CA CYS A 21 24.91 -5.35 -10.38
C CYS A 21 23.94 -6.20 -9.57
N LEU A 22 23.47 -5.66 -8.44
CA LEU A 22 22.51 -6.34 -7.56
C LEU A 22 21.13 -6.59 -8.22
N THR A 23 20.86 -5.99 -9.38
CA THR A 23 19.56 -6.09 -10.06
C THR A 23 19.58 -6.93 -11.33
N CYS A 24 20.61 -6.77 -12.16
CA CYS A 24 20.68 -7.39 -13.50
C CYS A 24 21.97 -8.19 -13.73
N GLU A 25 22.80 -8.36 -12.70
CA GLU A 25 24.01 -9.19 -12.68
C GLU A 25 25.11 -8.81 -13.68
N ARG A 26 24.89 -7.76 -14.49
CA ARG A 26 25.92 -7.18 -15.37
C ARG A 26 27.10 -6.65 -14.55
N ILE A 27 28.29 -6.77 -15.13
CA ILE A 27 29.53 -6.26 -14.55
C ILE A 27 29.43 -4.75 -14.34
N ILE A 28 29.81 -4.29 -13.16
CA ILE A 28 29.85 -2.88 -12.80
C ILE A 28 31.26 -2.35 -12.98
N HIS A 29 31.37 -1.25 -13.72
CA HIS A 29 32.56 -0.43 -13.80
C HIS A 29 32.35 0.90 -13.04
N GLY A 30 33.42 1.41 -12.45
CA GLY A 30 33.44 2.68 -11.72
C GLY A 30 33.80 2.52 -10.24
N ARG A 31 33.39 3.50 -9.43
CA ARG A 31 33.73 3.64 -8.00
C ARG A 31 33.59 2.32 -7.21
N VAL A 32 34.41 2.17 -6.17
CA VAL A 32 34.50 0.95 -5.34
C VAL A 32 33.17 0.62 -4.63
N ASP A 33 32.36 1.61 -4.33
CA ASP A 33 31.06 1.51 -3.65
C ASP A 33 29.85 1.32 -4.59
N LYS A 34 30.07 1.25 -5.91
CA LYS A 34 28.98 1.18 -6.89
C LYS A 34 28.28 -0.19 -6.84
N LYS A 35 26.99 -0.17 -6.47
CA LYS A 35 26.11 -1.36 -6.34
C LYS A 35 25.22 -1.64 -7.55
N PHE A 36 25.00 -0.63 -8.40
CA PHE A 36 24.08 -0.71 -9.55
C PHE A 36 24.76 -0.20 -10.83
N CYS A 37 24.44 -0.81 -11.98
CA CYS A 37 25.01 -0.38 -13.26
C CYS A 37 24.41 0.95 -13.76
N ASN A 38 23.15 1.25 -13.41
CA ASN A 38 22.42 2.48 -13.76
C ASN A 38 21.29 2.76 -12.75
N ASP A 39 20.66 3.94 -12.88
CA ASP A 39 19.58 4.38 -11.99
C ASP A 39 18.32 3.52 -12.11
N TYR A 40 18.04 3.00 -13.31
CA TYR A 40 16.94 2.04 -13.50
C TYR A 40 17.11 0.81 -12.61
N CYS A 41 18.31 0.22 -12.57
CA CYS A 41 18.60 -0.95 -11.74
C CYS A 41 18.47 -0.64 -10.24
N ARG A 42 18.90 0.55 -9.81
CA ARG A 42 18.71 1.01 -8.42
C ARG A 42 17.22 1.06 -8.06
N SER A 43 16.42 1.72 -8.89
CA SER A 43 14.97 1.85 -8.66
C SER A 43 14.26 0.50 -8.70
N ALA A 44 14.59 -0.38 -9.65
CA ALA A 44 14.02 -1.71 -9.75
C ALA A 44 14.36 -2.60 -8.55
N PHE A 45 15.58 -2.52 -8.02
CA PHE A 45 15.97 -3.23 -6.79
C PHE A 45 15.18 -2.74 -5.57
N ASN A 46 15.08 -1.42 -5.38
CA ASN A 46 14.30 -0.84 -4.30
C ASN A 46 12.81 -1.17 -4.41
N ASN A 47 12.28 -1.19 -5.65
CA ASN A 47 10.90 -1.63 -5.90
C ASN A 47 10.68 -3.10 -5.54
N LYS A 48 11.66 -3.98 -5.78
CA LYS A 48 11.53 -5.40 -5.42
C LYS A 48 11.39 -5.62 -3.91
N LYS A 49 12.06 -4.80 -3.09
CA LYS A 49 12.08 -4.95 -1.62
C LYS A 49 10.69 -4.87 -0.97
N HIS A 50 9.73 -4.17 -1.59
CA HIS A 50 8.38 -3.95 -1.03
C HIS A 50 7.26 -4.51 -1.92
N LEU A 51 7.55 -5.48 -2.79
CA LEU A 51 6.55 -6.04 -3.71
C LEU A 51 5.38 -6.72 -2.98
N SER A 52 5.66 -7.53 -1.96
CA SER A 52 4.64 -8.23 -1.16
C SER A 52 3.70 -7.25 -0.47
N ASP A 53 4.26 -6.26 0.20
CA ASP A 53 3.54 -5.30 1.04
C ASP A 53 2.67 -4.39 0.18
N ARG A 54 3.23 -3.90 -0.94
CA ARG A 54 2.47 -3.12 -1.94
C ARG A 54 1.37 -3.97 -2.59
N GLY A 55 1.61 -5.27 -2.76
CA GLY A 55 0.61 -6.21 -3.27
C GLY A 55 -0.58 -6.35 -2.33
N LEU A 56 -0.33 -6.49 -1.02
CA LEU A 56 -1.39 -6.57 0.00
C LEU A 56 -2.20 -5.28 0.07
N ILE A 57 -1.53 -4.13 0.24
CA ILE A 57 -2.18 -2.81 0.31
C ILE A 57 -3.06 -2.57 -0.92
N ARG A 58 -2.55 -2.87 -2.12
CA ARG A 58 -3.30 -2.74 -3.38
C ARG A 58 -4.55 -3.62 -3.39
N ARG A 59 -4.47 -4.86 -2.91
CA ARG A 59 -5.63 -5.77 -2.83
C ARG A 59 -6.67 -5.28 -1.83
N VAL A 60 -6.25 -4.85 -0.64
CA VAL A 60 -7.15 -4.28 0.37
C VAL A 60 -7.86 -3.04 -0.17
N ASN A 61 -7.13 -2.10 -0.76
CA ASN A 61 -7.72 -0.91 -1.38
C ASN A 61 -8.68 -1.25 -2.52
N TYR A 62 -8.38 -2.27 -3.32
CA TYR A 62 -9.31 -2.75 -4.34
C TYR A 62 -10.64 -3.24 -3.74
N LEU A 63 -10.60 -3.99 -2.63
CA LEU A 63 -11.82 -4.46 -1.95
C LEU A 63 -12.60 -3.30 -1.33
N LEU A 64 -11.92 -2.35 -0.68
CA LEU A 64 -12.54 -1.15 -0.10
C LEU A 64 -13.23 -0.28 -1.18
N LEU A 65 -12.56 -0.05 -2.31
CA LEU A 65 -13.13 0.69 -3.43
C LEU A 65 -14.31 -0.06 -4.06
N LYS A 66 -14.20 -1.39 -4.23
CA LYS A 66 -15.31 -2.22 -4.70
C LYS A 66 -16.53 -2.09 -3.79
N ASN A 67 -16.34 -2.19 -2.46
CA ASN A 67 -17.40 -2.01 -1.48
C ASN A 67 -18.04 -0.62 -1.62
N ARG A 68 -17.23 0.44 -1.67
CA ARG A 68 -17.71 1.82 -1.89
C ARG A 68 -18.58 1.92 -3.14
N TYR A 69 -18.14 1.37 -4.28
CA TYR A 69 -18.92 1.41 -5.53
C TYR A 69 -20.23 0.62 -5.45
N ILE A 70 -20.27 -0.51 -4.73
CA ILE A 70 -21.50 -1.27 -4.54
C ILE A 70 -22.50 -0.46 -3.70
N LEU A 71 -22.06 0.22 -2.63
CA LEU A 71 -22.93 1.09 -1.84
C LEU A 71 -23.50 2.22 -2.71
N GLU A 72 -22.65 2.89 -3.47
CA GLU A 72 -23.05 3.95 -4.41
C GLU A 72 -24.09 3.47 -5.42
N TYR A 73 -23.90 2.26 -5.98
CA TYR A 73 -24.84 1.66 -6.93
C TYR A 73 -26.25 1.52 -6.35
N PHE A 74 -26.38 1.16 -5.07
CA PHE A 74 -27.69 1.00 -4.43
C PHE A 74 -28.31 2.33 -3.96
N LEU A 75 -27.51 3.40 -3.77
CA LEU A 75 -28.00 4.74 -3.40
C LEU A 75 -28.69 5.49 -4.56
N LYS A 76 -28.61 4.98 -5.81
CA LYS A 76 -29.29 5.54 -7.00
C LYS A 76 -29.09 7.06 -7.19
N GLY A 77 -27.91 7.59 -6.84
CA GLY A 77 -27.46 8.96 -7.14
C GLY A 77 -28.13 10.12 -6.39
N SER A 78 -29.42 10.04 -6.08
CA SER A 78 -30.19 11.16 -5.48
C SER A 78 -30.65 10.91 -4.04
N HIS A 79 -30.64 9.67 -3.55
CA HIS A 79 -31.04 9.39 -2.18
C HIS A 79 -29.81 9.34 -1.28
N PRO A 80 -29.78 10.12 -0.18
CA PRO A 80 -28.65 10.08 0.76
C PRO A 80 -28.57 8.77 1.52
N THR A 81 -29.68 8.02 1.60
CA THR A 81 -29.80 6.74 2.31
C THR A 81 -30.70 5.77 1.54
N ALA A 82 -30.49 4.47 1.73
CA ALA A 82 -31.39 3.41 1.26
C ALA A 82 -31.35 2.21 2.20
N THR A 83 -32.46 1.48 2.32
CA THR A 83 -32.50 0.20 3.04
C THR A 83 -32.46 -0.96 2.06
N ILE A 84 -31.56 -1.91 2.28
CA ILE A 84 -31.38 -3.09 1.42
C ILE A 84 -31.09 -4.34 2.26
N MET A 85 -31.38 -5.52 1.72
CA MET A 85 -31.03 -6.79 2.38
C MET A 85 -29.52 -7.05 2.28
N ARG A 86 -28.91 -7.57 3.35
CA ARG A 86 -27.48 -7.96 3.38
C ARG A 86 -27.10 -8.83 2.19
N LYS A 87 -27.95 -9.83 1.86
CA LYS A 87 -27.74 -10.73 0.72
C LYS A 87 -27.60 -10.00 -0.63
N ALA A 88 -28.21 -8.83 -0.80
CA ALA A 88 -28.12 -8.05 -2.03
C ALA A 88 -26.71 -7.46 -2.23
N LEU A 89 -26.07 -7.02 -1.15
CA LEU A 89 -24.66 -6.61 -1.17
C LEU A 89 -23.75 -7.82 -1.40
N SER A 90 -23.98 -8.92 -0.69
CA SER A 90 -23.21 -10.16 -0.86
C SER A 90 -23.24 -10.68 -2.29
N ALA A 91 -24.41 -10.64 -2.95
CA ALA A 91 -24.57 -11.07 -4.34
C ALA A 91 -23.77 -10.22 -5.35
N LYS A 92 -23.46 -8.96 -5.02
CA LYS A 92 -22.57 -8.08 -5.80
C LYS A 92 -21.09 -8.25 -5.41
N GLY A 93 -20.81 -9.15 -4.45
CA GLY A 93 -19.48 -9.46 -3.95
C GLY A 93 -18.91 -8.39 -3.02
N PHE A 94 -19.78 -7.73 -2.24
CA PHE A 94 -19.40 -6.89 -1.11
C PHE A 94 -18.70 -7.72 -0.03
N GLN A 95 -17.67 -7.18 0.58
CA GLN A 95 -16.86 -7.86 1.61
C GLN A 95 -16.99 -7.12 2.95
N PHE A 96 -17.81 -7.63 3.87
CA PHE A 96 -18.14 -6.95 5.13
C PHE A 96 -16.95 -6.79 6.09
N ASP A 97 -15.92 -7.63 5.96
CA ASP A 97 -14.70 -7.53 6.77
C ASP A 97 -13.77 -6.38 6.35
N PHE A 98 -14.09 -5.70 5.24
CA PHE A 98 -13.28 -4.62 4.68
C PHE A 98 -14.01 -3.28 4.78
N PHE A 99 -13.65 -2.51 5.80
CA PHE A 99 -14.07 -1.13 6.04
C PHE A 99 -12.85 -0.31 6.48
N THR A 100 -12.89 1.01 6.28
CA THR A 100 -11.79 1.92 6.65
C THR A 100 -11.84 2.33 8.12
N HIS A 101 -13.04 2.52 8.66
CA HIS A 101 -13.26 2.89 10.05
C HIS A 101 -14.70 2.60 10.47
N THR A 102 -14.96 2.66 11.77
CA THR A 102 -16.31 2.64 12.33
C THR A 102 -16.65 3.98 12.94
N TYR A 103 -17.92 4.36 12.89
CA TYR A 103 -18.43 5.56 13.53
C TYR A 103 -19.60 5.18 14.45
N HIS A 104 -19.56 5.68 15.68
CA HIS A 104 -20.59 5.43 16.69
C HIS A 104 -21.40 6.70 16.93
N THR A 105 -22.73 6.59 16.90
CA THR A 105 -23.61 7.69 17.30
C THR A 105 -23.87 7.66 18.81
N ALA A 106 -24.31 8.80 19.36
CA ALA A 106 -24.74 8.89 20.75
C ALA A 106 -25.86 7.88 21.09
N ASP A 107 -26.69 7.54 20.11
CA ASP A 107 -27.76 6.54 20.23
C ASP A 107 -27.25 5.08 20.19
N GLY A 108 -25.93 4.87 20.19
CA GLY A 108 -25.31 3.53 20.21
C GLY A 108 -25.27 2.81 18.86
N LYS A 109 -25.63 3.47 17.75
CA LYS A 109 -25.57 2.83 16.41
C LYS A 109 -24.13 2.83 15.90
N GLN A 110 -23.72 1.71 15.32
CA GLN A 110 -22.41 1.53 14.72
C GLN A 110 -22.50 1.53 13.20
N TYR A 111 -21.78 2.46 12.58
CA TYR A 111 -21.62 2.58 11.14
C TYR A 111 -20.31 1.93 10.73
N PHE A 112 -20.34 1.12 9.67
CA PHE A 112 -19.16 0.53 9.04
C PHE A 112 -18.87 1.29 7.75
N CYS A 113 -17.74 1.99 7.71
CA CYS A 113 -17.46 2.96 6.66
C CYS A 113 -16.54 2.39 5.57
N CYS A 114 -16.89 2.60 4.31
CA CYS A 114 -16.04 2.42 3.14
C CYS A 114 -15.76 3.81 2.55
N TYR A 115 -14.72 4.47 3.04
CA TYR A 115 -14.42 5.88 2.76
C TYR A 115 -15.58 6.81 3.16
N ASP A 116 -16.23 7.44 2.18
CA ASP A 116 -17.35 8.40 2.30
C ASP A 116 -18.73 7.71 2.29
N HIS A 117 -18.77 6.39 2.28
CA HIS A 117 -20.01 5.58 2.33
C HIS A 117 -20.03 4.75 3.60
N ALA A 118 -21.21 4.42 4.10
CA ALA A 118 -21.34 3.52 5.24
C ALA A 118 -22.59 2.65 5.16
N TYR A 119 -22.59 1.59 5.96
CA TYR A 119 -23.77 0.80 6.26
C TYR A 119 -23.93 0.60 7.78
N ILE A 120 -25.18 0.38 8.21
CA ILE A 120 -25.55 -0.02 9.57
C ILE A 120 -26.38 -1.29 9.47
N GLU A 121 -26.16 -2.21 10.39
CA GLU A 121 -27.00 -3.39 10.54
C GLU A 121 -28.31 -3.04 11.27
N LEU A 122 -29.43 -3.39 10.65
CA LEU A 122 -30.76 -3.29 11.23
C LEU A 122 -31.25 -4.69 11.63
N PHE A 123 -32.55 -4.81 11.91
CA PHE A 123 -33.20 -6.09 12.17
C PHE A 123 -33.37 -6.91 10.88
N ASN A 124 -33.54 -8.24 11.02
CA ASN A 124 -33.86 -9.16 9.92
C ASN A 124 -32.89 -9.12 8.72
N GLU A 125 -31.59 -8.95 8.98
CA GLU A 125 -30.54 -8.84 7.96
C GLU A 125 -30.68 -7.64 7.00
N GLU A 126 -31.50 -6.65 7.36
CA GLU A 126 -31.56 -5.39 6.62
C GLU A 126 -30.37 -4.50 6.98
N LEU A 127 -29.93 -3.73 6.00
CA LEU A 127 -28.86 -2.76 6.13
C LEU A 127 -29.37 -1.39 5.69
N LEU A 128 -29.12 -0.37 6.51
CA LEU A 128 -29.23 1.00 6.08
C LEU A 128 -27.89 1.42 5.47
N ILE A 129 -27.87 1.74 4.18
CA ILE A 129 -26.70 2.30 3.51
C ILE A 129 -26.84 3.81 3.39
N THR A 130 -25.72 4.54 3.44
CA THR A 130 -25.71 6.00 3.41
C THR A 130 -24.44 6.56 2.79
N ARG A 131 -24.54 7.77 2.22
CA ARG A 131 -23.37 8.61 1.93
C ARG A 131 -23.15 9.54 3.11
N ILE A 132 -21.94 9.52 3.67
CA ILE A 132 -21.54 10.44 4.75
C ILE A 132 -21.20 11.78 4.07
N ALA A 133 -22.23 12.56 3.76
CA ALA A 133 -22.05 13.91 3.23
C ALA A 133 -21.60 14.87 4.35
N ALA A 134 -20.41 15.47 4.18
CA ALA A 134 -20.02 16.77 4.71
C ALA A 134 -20.21 17.07 6.22
N ARG A 135 -20.23 16.05 7.09
CA ARG A 135 -19.96 16.21 8.54
C ARG A 135 -18.58 15.69 8.95
N ALA A 136 -17.75 15.35 7.96
CA ALA A 136 -16.41 14.81 8.13
C ALA A 136 -15.33 15.88 8.35
N GLU A 137 -15.68 17.15 8.59
CA GLU A 137 -14.69 18.15 9.02
C GLU A 137 -14.00 17.75 10.34
N SER A 138 -14.67 16.95 11.19
CA SER A 138 -14.05 16.43 12.43
C SER A 138 -13.24 15.14 12.25
N LEU A 139 -13.25 14.51 11.06
CA LEU A 139 -12.47 13.29 10.76
C LEU A 139 -11.29 13.57 9.82
N PHE A 140 -11.16 14.79 9.29
CA PHE A 140 -9.92 15.25 8.69
C PHE A 140 -8.93 15.60 9.81
N ILE A 141 -8.07 14.64 10.19
CA ILE A 141 -6.79 15.02 10.80
C ILE A 141 -6.02 15.74 9.69
N PRO A 142 -5.71 17.04 9.80
CA PRO A 142 -4.89 17.70 8.80
C PRO A 142 -3.54 16.98 8.71
N TYR A 143 -3.10 16.68 7.49
CA TYR A 143 -1.87 15.95 7.19
C TYR A 143 -0.59 16.58 7.80
N ASN A 144 -0.70 17.79 8.37
CA ASN A 144 0.41 18.60 8.84
C ASN A 144 0.87 18.31 10.28
N GLU A 145 0.35 17.30 10.98
CA GLU A 145 0.82 16.92 12.35
C GLU A 145 1.83 15.75 12.39
N PHE A 146 2.23 15.19 11.24
CA PHE A 146 3.13 14.03 11.18
C PHE A 146 4.62 14.37 10.98
N GLU A 147 5.04 15.65 11.07
CA GLU A 147 6.44 16.07 10.91
C GLU A 147 7.24 16.22 12.23
N GLN A 148 6.91 15.43 13.27
CA GLN A 148 7.71 15.37 14.50
C GLN A 148 7.82 13.95 15.06
N VAL A 149 8.42 13.02 14.30
CA VAL A 149 9.12 11.84 14.84
C VAL A 149 10.39 11.58 14.05
#